data_AF-A0A3D4Q860-F1
#
_entry.id   AF-A0A3D4Q860-F1
#
_cell.length_a   1.000
_cell.length_b   1.000
_cell.length_c   1.000
_cell.angle_alpha   90.00
_cell.angle_beta   90.00
_cell.angle_gamma   90.00
#
_symmetry.space_group_name_H-M   'P 1'
#
loop_
_entity.id
_entity.type
_entity.pdbx_description
1 polymer ?
#
loop_
_entity_poly.entity_id
_entity_poly.type
_entity_poly.pdbx_seq_one_letter_code
_entity_poly.pdbx_strand_id
1 'polypeptide(L)'
;MKQSRGKRRIKRMGVGLLSILCLVMAALLLQAGSTERQGGLQAQAATTGTGTAPTGQLTVTFLDVGQGDAAVIENDGHAMMIDGGKAEESSYIYAWLKQHQLSTLDVLVATHADADHIGG
;
A
#
# COMPACT_ATOMS: atom_id res chain seq x y z
N MET A 1 -58.66 23.90 28.43
CA MET A 1 -57.26 24.14 28.87
C MET A 1 -56.61 22.82 29.29
N LYS A 2 -55.62 22.30 28.55
CA LYS A 2 -54.65 21.32 29.06
C LYS A 2 -53.42 21.31 28.16
N GLN A 3 -52.27 21.66 28.73
CA GLN A 3 -51.07 22.07 28.03
C GLN A 3 -50.17 20.91 27.56
N SER A 4 -49.57 21.16 26.40
CA SER A 4 -48.39 20.54 25.77
C SER A 4 -47.20 20.32 26.72
N ARG A 5 -46.79 19.06 26.95
CA ARG A 5 -45.55 18.71 27.68
C ARG A 5 -44.71 17.58 27.06
N GLY A 6 -44.90 17.21 25.79
CA GLY A 6 -44.21 16.05 25.18
C GLY A 6 -42.98 16.34 24.30
N LYS A 7 -42.90 17.48 23.61
CA LYS A 7 -41.93 17.68 22.51
C LYS A 7 -40.52 18.15 22.93
N ARG A 8 -40.31 18.50 24.20
CA ARG A 8 -39.02 19.06 24.67
C ARG A 8 -37.96 18.00 25.00
N ARG A 9 -38.35 16.75 25.24
CA ARG A 9 -37.42 15.68 25.68
C ARG A 9 -36.63 15.07 24.53
N ILE A 10 -37.27 14.88 23.37
CA ILE A 10 -36.65 14.31 22.15
C ILE A 10 -35.61 15.26 21.55
N LYS A 11 -35.88 16.58 21.54
CA LYS A 11 -34.92 17.59 21.06
C LYS A 11 -33.64 17.63 21.91
N ARG A 12 -33.73 17.43 23.23
CA ARG A 12 -32.57 17.42 24.14
C ARG A 12 -31.70 16.17 23.95
N MET A 13 -32.31 15.02 23.64
CA MET A 13 -31.58 13.78 23.34
C MET A 13 -30.89 13.82 21.97
N GLY A 14 -31.54 14.37 20.94
CA GLY A 14 -30.94 14.54 19.61
C GLY A 14 -29.76 15.51 19.57
N VAL A 15 -29.83 16.62 20.33
CA VAL A 15 -28.71 17.57 20.45
C VAL A 15 -27.53 16.93 21.19
N GLY A 16 -27.77 16.11 22.22
CA GLY A 16 -26.71 15.37 22.91
C GLY A 16 -25.99 14.37 22.01
N LEU A 17 -26.74 13.59 21.23
CA LEU A 17 -26.18 12.60 20.30
C LEU A 17 -25.38 13.27 19.17
N LEU A 18 -25.89 14.37 18.61
CA LEU A 18 -25.19 15.14 17.58
C LEU A 18 -23.93 15.81 18.11
N SER A 19 -23.94 16.28 19.37
CA SER A 19 -22.76 16.84 20.03
C SER A 19 -21.67 15.79 20.24
N ILE A 20 -22.05 14.58 20.67
CA ILE A 20 -21.13 13.45 20.83
C ILE A 20 -20.56 13.04 19.46
N LEU A 21 -21.40 12.96 18.43
CA LEU A 21 -20.96 12.64 17.07
C LEU A 21 -19.97 13.69 16.52
N CYS A 22 -20.23 14.98 16.72
CA CYS A 22 -19.31 16.05 16.31
C CYS A 22 -17.97 16.00 17.06
N LEU A 23 -17.98 15.67 18.37
CA LEU A 23 -16.75 15.53 19.15
C LEU A 23 -15.93 14.31 18.72
N VAL A 24 -16.58 13.19 18.39
CA VAL A 24 -15.90 11.99 17.86
C VAL A 24 -15.31 12.26 16.47
N MET A 25 -16.04 12.93 15.57
CA MET A 25 -15.53 13.31 14.25
C MET A 25 -14.36 14.30 14.34
N ALA A 26 -14.40 15.28 15.25
CA ALA A 26 -13.28 16.18 15.49
C ALA A 26 -12.05 15.41 16.01
N ALA A 27 -12.22 14.49 16.97
CA ALA A 27 -11.12 13.68 17.50
C ALA A 27 -10.49 12.73 16.45
N LEU A 28 -11.27 12.25 15.47
CA LEU A 28 -10.77 11.45 14.35
C LEU A 28 -9.93 12.30 13.37
N LEU A 29 -10.31 13.57 13.15
CA LEU A 29 -9.57 14.48 12.28
C LEU A 29 -8.22 14.95 12.89
N LEU A 30 -8.05 14.87 14.21
CA LEU A 30 -6.79 15.23 14.89
C LEU A 30 -5.70 14.14 14.84
N GLN A 31 -6.02 12.89 14.44
CA GLN A 31 -5.04 11.80 14.40
C GLN A 31 -4.29 11.67 13.06
N ALA A 32 -4.57 12.53 12.08
CA ALA A 32 -3.93 12.51 10.77
C ALA A 32 -2.57 13.25 10.71
N GLY A 33 -2.06 13.75 11.84
CA GLY A 33 -0.78 14.46 11.92
C GLY A 33 0.22 13.73 12.80
N SER A 34 1.38 13.37 12.23
CA SER A 34 2.56 12.73 12.83
C SER A 34 2.53 11.20 12.95
N THR A 35 2.78 10.52 11.82
CA THR A 35 3.42 9.20 11.84
C THR A 35 4.88 9.37 11.42
N GLU A 36 5.72 9.86 12.33
CA GLU A 36 7.17 9.75 12.16
C GLU A 36 7.58 8.31 12.49
N ARG A 37 7.69 7.47 11.44
CA ARG A 37 8.30 6.14 11.55
C ARG A 37 9.81 6.31 11.45
N GLN A 38 10.45 6.56 12.59
CA GLN A 38 11.90 6.50 12.71
C GLN A 38 12.35 5.02 12.73
N GLY A 39 12.40 4.41 11.55
CA GLY A 39 12.92 3.05 11.33
C GLY A 39 14.44 3.06 11.23
N GLY A 40 15.13 3.20 12.36
CA GLY A 40 16.58 3.12 12.45
C GLY A 40 17.02 1.85 13.17
N LEU A 41 17.22 0.76 12.43
CA LEU A 41 18.03 -0.38 12.85
C LEU A 41 19.04 -0.65 11.74
N GLN A 42 20.17 0.07 11.77
CA GLN A 42 21.34 -0.33 11.00
C GLN A 42 21.98 -1.52 11.71
N ALA A 43 21.60 -2.73 11.31
CA ALA A 43 22.39 -3.91 11.60
C ALA A 43 23.65 -3.85 10.71
N GLN A 44 24.75 -3.32 11.27
CA GLN A 44 26.05 -3.39 10.62
C GLN A 44 26.55 -4.83 10.73
N ALA A 45 26.15 -5.68 9.79
CA ALA A 45 26.77 -7.00 9.62
C ALA A 45 28.22 -6.77 9.16
N ALA A 46 29.17 -6.99 10.06
CA ALA A 46 30.59 -7.03 9.73
C ALA A 46 30.84 -8.20 8.78
N THR A 47 30.76 -7.93 7.47
CA THR A 47 31.12 -8.90 6.44
C THR A 47 32.57 -8.66 6.06
N THR A 48 33.48 -9.34 6.77
CA THR A 48 34.85 -9.52 6.32
C THR A 48 34.85 -10.54 5.17
N GLY A 49 34.44 -10.08 3.99
CA GLY A 49 34.54 -10.83 2.74
C GLY A 49 35.25 -9.95 1.72
N THR A 50 36.46 -10.33 1.34
CA THR A 50 37.16 -9.78 0.17
C THR A 50 36.51 -10.30 -1.12
N GLY A 51 35.21 -10.05 -1.27
CA GLY A 51 34.53 -10.17 -2.56
C GLY A 51 34.50 -8.77 -3.17
N THR A 52 34.99 -8.63 -4.39
CA THR A 52 34.74 -7.44 -5.20
C THR A 52 33.24 -7.16 -5.15
N ALA A 53 32.86 -5.98 -4.65
CA ALA A 53 31.46 -5.60 -4.60
C ALA A 53 30.88 -5.71 -6.02
N PRO A 54 29.67 -6.27 -6.20
CA PRO A 54 29.06 -6.37 -7.51
C PRO A 54 29.02 -4.99 -8.18
N THR A 55 29.49 -4.92 -9.42
CA THR A 55 29.66 -3.66 -10.18
C THR A 55 28.39 -3.24 -10.93
N GLY A 56 27.27 -3.94 -10.73
CA GLY A 56 25.98 -3.69 -11.36
C GLY A 56 25.00 -2.96 -10.44
N GLN A 57 24.03 -2.26 -11.05
CA GLN A 57 22.94 -1.62 -10.32
C GLN A 57 21.73 -2.56 -10.30
N LEU A 58 21.42 -3.10 -9.11
CA LEU A 58 20.19 -3.84 -8.87
C LEU A 58 19.07 -2.85 -8.49
N THR A 59 18.01 -2.83 -9.28
CA THR A 59 16.79 -2.06 -8.99
C THR A 59 15.67 -3.03 -8.67
N VAL A 60 14.93 -2.76 -7.59
CA VAL A 60 13.72 -3.51 -7.21
C VAL A 60 12.59 -2.52 -7.09
N THR A 61 11.54 -2.72 -7.90
CA THR A 61 10.35 -1.88 -7.90
C THR A 61 9.14 -2.71 -7.49
N PHE A 62 8.42 -2.26 -6.46
CA PHE A 62 7.11 -2.80 -6.10
C PHE A 62 6.04 -2.00 -6.82
N LEU A 63 5.18 -2.68 -7.57
CA LEU A 63 4.08 -2.07 -8.28
C LEU A 63 2.88 -1.94 -7.35
N ASP A 64 2.21 -0.78 -7.39
CA ASP A 64 1.01 -0.55 -6.59
C ASP A 64 -0.19 -1.18 -7.29
N VAL A 65 -0.45 -2.45 -6.98
CA VAL A 65 -1.55 -3.26 -7.53
C VAL A 65 -2.69 -3.44 -6.51
N GLY A 66 -2.70 -2.63 -5.45
CA GLY A 66 -3.67 -2.75 -4.36
C GLY A 66 -3.48 -4.03 -3.54
N GLN A 67 -4.45 -4.94 -3.60
CA GLN A 67 -4.36 -6.24 -2.92
C GLN A 67 -3.72 -7.25 -3.86
N GLY A 68 -2.62 -7.84 -3.42
CA GLY A 68 -1.82 -8.79 -4.17
C GLY A 68 -0.35 -8.38 -4.17
N ASP A 69 0.48 -9.15 -4.86
CA ASP A 69 1.90 -8.82 -5.04
C ASP A 69 2.23 -8.63 -6.53
N ALA A 70 3.08 -7.64 -6.80
CA ALA A 70 3.73 -7.47 -8.08
C ALA A 70 5.05 -6.70 -7.87
N ALA A 71 6.17 -7.30 -8.23
CA ALA A 71 7.48 -6.66 -8.15
C ALA A 71 8.31 -6.92 -9.41
N VAL A 72 9.07 -5.92 -9.84
CA VAL A 72 10.00 -6.01 -10.97
C VAL A 72 11.42 -5.83 -10.44
N ILE A 73 12.30 -6.73 -10.85
CA ILE A 73 13.73 -6.72 -10.50
C ILE A 73 14.52 -6.52 -11.79
N GLU A 74 15.38 -5.51 -11.82
CA GLU A 74 16.23 -5.18 -12.96
C GLU A 74 17.70 -5.23 -12.53
N ASN A 75 18.55 -5.85 -13.34
CA ASN A 75 20.00 -5.83 -13.16
C ASN A 75 20.71 -5.97 -14.50
N ASP A 76 21.55 -4.99 -14.86
CA ASP A 76 22.39 -5.03 -16.07
C ASP A 76 21.64 -5.39 -17.38
N GLY A 77 20.43 -4.87 -17.55
CA GLY A 77 19.58 -5.11 -18.72
C GLY A 77 18.75 -6.41 -18.68
N HIS A 78 18.90 -7.20 -17.62
CA HIS A 78 18.03 -8.33 -17.31
C HIS A 78 16.85 -7.89 -16.46
N ALA A 79 15.71 -8.53 -16.66
CA ALA A 79 14.47 -8.22 -15.94
C ALA A 79 13.77 -9.49 -15.46
N MET A 80 13.37 -9.48 -14.20
CA MET A 80 12.55 -10.51 -13.56
C MET A 80 11.29 -9.85 -13.00
N MET A 81 10.18 -10.58 -13.02
CA MET A 81 8.97 -10.19 -12.31
C MET A 81 8.57 -11.25 -11.30
N ILE A 82 8.10 -10.82 -10.13
CA ILE A 82 7.55 -11.67 -9.08
C ILE A 82 6.08 -11.27 -8.92
N ASP A 83 5.20 -12.23 -9.22
CA ASP A 83 3.74 -12.05 -9.27
C ASP A 83 3.28 -10.88 -10.16
N GLY A 84 1.98 -10.81 -10.44
CA GLY A 84 1.36 -9.84 -11.32
C GLY A 84 0.06 -9.26 -10.78
N GLY A 85 -0.24 -9.43 -9.49
CA GLY A 85 -1.48 -8.91 -8.94
C GLY A 85 -2.74 -9.56 -9.54
N LYS A 86 -3.86 -8.86 -9.42
CA LYS A 86 -5.16 -9.26 -9.97
C LYS A 86 -5.28 -8.93 -11.46
N ALA A 87 -6.18 -9.63 -12.15
CA ALA A 87 -6.48 -9.40 -13.57
C ALA A 87 -6.94 -7.97 -13.91
N GLU A 88 -7.53 -7.25 -12.96
CA GLU A 88 -7.91 -5.84 -13.15
C GLU A 88 -6.71 -4.90 -13.28
N GLU A 89 -5.53 -5.33 -12.82
CA GLU A 89 -4.29 -4.54 -12.82
C GLU A 89 -3.41 -4.79 -14.05
N SER A 90 -3.74 -5.76 -14.92
CA SER A 90 -2.95 -6.11 -16.12
C SER A 90 -2.62 -4.91 -16.99
N SER A 91 -3.57 -3.99 -17.18
CA SER A 91 -3.38 -2.81 -18.04
C SER A 91 -2.37 -1.83 -17.43
N TYR A 92 -2.41 -1.65 -16.11
CA TYR A 92 -1.47 -0.82 -15.37
C TYR A 92 -0.06 -1.42 -15.45
N ILE A 93 0.08 -2.71 -15.15
CA ILE A 93 1.35 -3.44 -15.21
C ILE A 93 1.94 -3.38 -16.61
N TYR A 94 1.15 -3.67 -17.64
CA TYR A 94 1.61 -3.61 -19.03
C TYR A 94 2.07 -2.21 -19.41
N ALA A 95 1.31 -1.17 -19.04
CA ALA A 95 1.70 0.21 -19.29
C ALA A 95 3.00 0.58 -18.58
N TRP A 96 3.17 0.13 -17.33
CA TRP A 96 4.38 0.36 -16.53
C TRP A 96 5.59 -0.30 -17.19
N LEU A 97 5.52 -1.59 -17.53
CA LEU A 97 6.60 -2.32 -18.23
C LEU A 97 6.99 -1.62 -19.54
N LYS A 98 5.99 -1.20 -20.33
CA LYS A 98 6.24 -0.46 -21.58
C LYS A 98 6.91 0.89 -21.34
N GLN A 99 6.45 1.67 -20.36
CA GLN A 99 7.04 2.97 -20.02
C GLN A 99 8.50 2.81 -19.58
N HIS A 100 8.83 1.70 -18.91
CA HIS A 100 10.18 1.35 -18.47
C HIS A 100 11.02 0.63 -19.55
N GLN A 101 10.51 0.54 -20.79
CA GLN A 101 11.18 -0.12 -21.92
C GLN A 101 11.49 -1.61 -21.68
N LEU A 102 10.76 -2.25 -20.76
CA LEU A 102 10.84 -3.68 -20.49
C LEU A 102 9.91 -4.43 -21.44
N SER A 103 10.48 -4.89 -22.56
CA SER A 103 9.74 -5.66 -23.57
C SER A 103 9.82 -7.18 -23.37
N THR A 104 10.75 -7.64 -22.53
CA THR A 104 11.02 -9.04 -22.21
C THR A 104 11.29 -9.17 -20.72
N LEU A 105 10.77 -10.24 -20.12
CA LEU A 105 11.13 -10.69 -18.79
C LEU A 105 11.91 -12.00 -18.97
N ASP A 106 13.12 -12.07 -18.41
CA ASP A 106 13.93 -13.29 -18.42
C ASP A 106 13.33 -14.35 -17.51
N VAL A 107 12.71 -13.90 -16.41
CA VAL A 107 12.07 -14.75 -15.42
C VAL A 107 10.76 -14.13 -14.96
N LEU A 108 9.73 -14.97 -14.84
CA LEU A 108 8.50 -14.67 -14.12
C LEU A 108 8.34 -15.69 -13.00
N VAL A 109 8.22 -15.22 -11.77
CA VAL A 109 8.05 -16.06 -10.58
C VAL A 109 6.61 -15.92 -10.11
N ALA A 110 5.87 -17.03 -10.08
CA ALA A 110 4.59 -17.12 -9.38
C ALA A 110 4.85 -17.70 -7.98
N THR A 111 4.61 -16.92 -6.93
CA THR A 111 4.85 -17.35 -5.55
C THR A 111 3.88 -18.45 -5.13
N HIS A 112 2.61 -18.32 -5.55
CA HIS A 112 1.53 -19.29 -5.37
C HIS A 112 0.39 -19.01 -6.37
N ALA A 113 -0.61 -19.88 -6.42
CA ALA A 113 -1.63 -19.88 -7.48
C ALA A 113 -2.89 -19.05 -7.15
N ASP A 114 -2.78 -18.10 -6.24
CA ASP A 114 -3.91 -17.25 -5.85
C ASP A 114 -4.14 -16.14 -6.89
N ALA A 115 -5.41 -15.79 -7.12
CA ALA A 115 -5.81 -14.92 -8.23
C ALA A 115 -5.33 -13.46 -8.08
N ASP A 116 -5.00 -13.04 -6.86
CA ASP A 116 -4.35 -11.77 -6.56
C ASP A 116 -2.83 -11.79 -6.70
N HIS A 117 -2.26 -12.91 -7.15
CA HIS A 117 -0.84 -13.03 -7.47
C HIS A 117 -0.60 -13.36 -8.95
N ILE A 118 -1.38 -14.28 -9.54
CA ILE A 118 -1.18 -14.75 -10.93
C ILE A 118 -2.25 -14.28 -11.91
N GLY A 119 -3.08 -13.32 -11.51
CA GLY A 119 -4.21 -12.86 -12.30
C GLY A 119 -3.86 -11.84 -13.37
N GLY A 120 -2.87 -10.99 -13.11
CA GLY A 120 -2.52 -9.82 -13.93
C GLY A 120 -1.59 -10.08 -15.10
#